data_AF-A6H225-F1
#
_entry.id   AF-A6H225-F1
#
_cell.length_a   1.000
_cell.length_b   1.000
_cell.length_c   1.000
_cell.angle_alpha   90.00
_cell.angle_beta   90.00
_cell.angle_gamma   90.00
#
_symmetry.space_group_name_H-M   'P 1'
#
loop_
_entity.id
_entity.type
_entity.pdbx_description
1 polymer ?
#
loop_
_entity_poly.entity_id
_entity_poly.type
_entity_poly.pdbx_seq_one_letter_code
_entity_poly.pdbx_strand_id
1 'polypeptide(L)' 'MQKDNLYGVINQYIVNDIIPLRYKNIITLFDKYYIVQNAEDKSGLLLENGVMVLKEEYKFYNNYENKIFATKKTNKS' A
#
# COMPACT_ATOMS: atom_id res chain seq x y z
N MET A 1 -0.22 -12.85 -2.33
CA MET A 1 -1.09 -13.57 -3.30
C MET A 1 -1.20 -12.73 -4.57
N GLN A 2 -1.40 -13.36 -5.72
CA GLN A 2 -1.56 -12.68 -7.00
C GLN A 2 -2.61 -13.39 -7.86
N LYS A 3 -3.48 -12.62 -8.51
CA LYS A 3 -4.42 -13.12 -9.52
C LYS A 3 -4.90 -11.94 -10.39
N ASP A 4 -5.05 -12.17 -11.70
CA ASP A 4 -5.48 -11.16 -12.68
C ASP A 4 -4.67 -9.85 -12.62
N ASN A 5 -3.35 -9.95 -12.41
CA ASN A 5 -2.42 -8.83 -12.22
C ASN A 5 -2.70 -7.93 -11.00
N LEU A 6 -3.58 -8.38 -10.11
CA LEU A 6 -3.79 -7.78 -8.81
C LEU A 6 -3.01 -8.56 -7.75
N TYR A 7 -2.67 -7.85 -6.69
CA TYR A 7 -1.90 -8.32 -5.55
C TYR A 7 -2.69 -8.09 -4.26
N GLY A 8 -2.47 -9.00 -3.32
CA GLY A 8 -2.93 -8.92 -1.94
C GLY A 8 -1.95 -9.63 -1.01
N VAL A 9 -2.19 -9.54 0.30
CA VAL A 9 -1.39 -10.21 1.33
C VAL A 9 -2.30 -11.08 2.15
N ILE A 10 -1.92 -12.35 2.30
CA ILE A 10 -2.57 -13.30 3.21
C ILE A 10 -1.63 -13.57 4.37
N ASN A 11 -2.20 -13.99 5.49
CA ASN A 11 -1.45 -14.70 6.51
C ASN A 11 -2.03 -16.11 6.60
N GLN A 12 -1.17 -17.11 6.44
CA GLN A 12 -1.54 -18.52 6.38
C GLN A 12 -2.22 -19.05 7.66
N TYR A 13 -2.15 -18.31 8.76
CA TYR A 13 -2.75 -18.66 10.05
C TYR A 13 -4.13 -18.02 10.27
N ILE A 14 -4.57 -17.12 9.39
CA ILE A 14 -5.89 -16.47 9.48
C ILE A 14 -6.70 -16.77 8.23
N VAL A 15 -8.02 -16.86 8.40
CA VAL A 15 -8.95 -17.14 7.29
C VAL A 15 -9.06 -15.96 6.33
N ASN A 16 -8.96 -14.74 6.85
CA ASN A 16 -9.16 -13.52 6.08
C ASN A 16 -7.83 -12.97 5.54
N ASP A 17 -7.89 -12.33 4.38
CA ASP A 17 -6.79 -11.57 3.81
C ASP A 17 -6.34 -10.45 4.77
N ILE A 18 -5.03 -10.25 4.89
CA ILE A 18 -4.45 -9.05 5.52
C ILE A 18 -4.70 -7.85 4.60
N ILE A 19 -4.37 -8.00 3.32
CA ILE A 19 -4.59 -7.00 2.28
C ILE A 19 -5.40 -7.66 1.17
N PRO A 20 -6.60 -7.16 0.83
CA PRO A 20 -7.44 -7.76 -0.19
C PRO A 20 -6.77 -7.71 -1.57
N LEU A 21 -7.09 -8.68 -2.42
CA LEU A 21 -6.63 -8.79 -3.79
C LEU A 21 -7.23 -7.69 -4.69
N ARG A 22 -6.76 -6.44 -4.57
CA ARG A 22 -7.27 -5.29 -5.33
C ARG A 22 -6.22 -4.29 -5.79
N TYR A 23 -4.96 -4.48 -5.38
CA TYR A 23 -3.90 -3.53 -5.66
C TYR A 23 -3.08 -3.97 -6.85
N LYS A 24 -2.66 -3.04 -7.70
CA LYS A 24 -1.79 -3.39 -8.83
C LYS A 24 -0.32 -3.51 -8.46
N ASN A 25 0.07 -3.00 -7.28
CA ASN A 25 1.39 -3.16 -6.71
C ASN A 25 1.35 -3.11 -5.18
N ILE A 26 2.21 -3.91 -4.54
CA ILE A 26 2.44 -3.91 -3.09
C ILE A 26 3.95 -4.03 -2.84
N ILE A 27 4.52 -3.11 -2.06
CA ILE A 27 5.93 -3.11 -1.66
C ILE A 27 6.00 -3.17 -0.14
N THR A 28 6.80 -4.10 0.40
CA THR A 28 7.08 -4.18 1.84
C THR A 28 8.17 -3.19 2.22
N LEU A 29 8.01 -2.51 3.36
CA LEU A 29 8.94 -1.50 3.86
C LEU A 29 9.20 -1.70 5.36
N PHE A 30 10.48 -1.76 5.74
CA PHE A 30 10.95 -1.91 7.13
C PHE A 30 10.29 -3.07 7.90
N ASP A 31 9.89 -4.14 7.20
CA ASP A 31 9.17 -5.31 7.72
C ASP A 31 7.88 -5.01 8.49
N LYS A 32 7.37 -3.77 8.43
CA LYS A 32 6.23 -3.31 9.25
C LYS A 32 5.16 -2.58 8.46
N TYR A 33 5.48 -2.18 7.23
CA TYR A 33 4.58 -1.40 6.40
C TYR A 33 4.45 -1.99 5.01
N TYR A 34 3.29 -1.77 4.40
CA TYR A 34 3.04 -2.01 2.99
C TYR A 34 2.72 -0.69 2.30
N ILE A 35 3.48 -0.37 1.27
CA ILE A 35 3.08 0.64 0.29
C ILE A 35 2.23 -0.07 -0.75
N VAL A 36 0.98 0.35 -0.89
CA VAL A 36 0.04 -0.22 -1.87
C VAL A 36 -0.23 0.80 -2.97
N GLN A 37 -0.47 0.33 -4.19
CA GLN A 37 -0.91 1.17 -5.31
C GLN A 37 -2.22 0.64 -5.88
N ASN A 38 -3.22 1.51 -5.95
CA ASN A 38 -4.54 1.16 -6.48
C ASN A 38 -4.60 1.29 -8.02
N ALA A 39 -5.76 0.98 -8.59
CA ALA A 39 -5.98 1.02 -10.04
C ALA A 39 -5.79 2.43 -10.65
N GLU A 40 -5.93 3.50 -9.85
CA GLU A 40 -5.80 4.89 -10.28
C GLU A 40 -4.37 5.45 -10.13
N ASP A 41 -3.35 4.59 -9.99
CA ASP A 41 -1.95 4.99 -9.75
C ASP A 41 -1.74 5.75 -8.42
N LYS A 42 -2.71 5.76 -7.53
CA LYS A 42 -2.59 6.37 -6.22
C LYS A 42 -2.14 5.35 -5.19
N SER A 43 -1.26 5.80 -4.32
CA SER A 43 -0.62 4.96 -3.33
C SER A 43 -1.06 5.30 -1.91
N GLY A 44 -1.16 4.26 -1.09
CA GLY A 44 -1.47 4.32 0.34
C GLY A 44 -0.41 3.61 1.16
N LEU A 45 -0.53 3.71 2.48
CA LEU A 45 0.36 3.04 3.44
C LEU A 45 -0.48 2.23 4.42
N LEU A 46 -0.18 0.94 4.55
CA LEU A 46 -0.80 0.03 5.50
C LEU A 46 0.25 -0.47 6.49
N LEU A 47 -0.19 -0.81 7.70
CA LEU A 47 0.59 -1.60 8.65
C LEU A 47 0.68 -3.06 8.18
N GLU A 48 1.60 -3.83 8.76
CA GLU A 48 1.76 -5.27 8.48
C GLU A 48 0.47 -6.09 8.68
N ASN A 49 -0.44 -5.62 9.54
CA ASN A 49 -1.73 -6.24 9.80
C ASN A 49 -2.85 -5.75 8.86
N GLY A 50 -2.52 -4.97 7.84
CA GLY A 50 -3.48 -4.48 6.83
C GLY A 50 -4.23 -3.21 7.22
N VAL A 51 -4.02 -2.68 8.44
CA VAL A 51 -4.67 -1.43 8.86
C VAL A 51 -4.12 -0.25 8.07
N MET A 52 -5.00 0.53 7.46
CA MET A 52 -4.65 1.71 6.66
C MET A 52 -4.16 2.86 7.54
N VAL A 53 -2.92 3.29 7.31
CA VAL A 53 -2.29 4.47 7.93
C VAL A 53 -2.51 5.71 7.07
N LEU A 54 -2.26 5.58 5.77
CA LEU A 54 -2.47 6.63 4.77
C LEU A 54 -3.38 6.12 3.66
N LYS A 55 -4.40 6.93 3.32
CA LYS A 55 -5.32 6.64 2.21
C LYS A 55 -4.58 6.61 0.88
N GLU A 56 -5.18 5.92 -0.09
CA GLU A 56 -4.71 5.79 -1.47
C GLU A 56 -4.91 7.09 -2.28
N GLU A 57 -4.26 8.17 -1.85
CA GLU A 57 -4.45 9.52 -2.43
C GLU A 57 -3.14 10.21 -2.82
N TYR A 58 -2.00 9.55 -2.62
CA TYR A 58 -0.67 10.09 -2.88
C TYR A 58 -0.12 9.54 -4.20
N LYS A 59 0.63 10.33 -4.97
CA LYS A 59 1.13 9.94 -6.30
C LYS A 59 2.48 9.25 -6.28
N PHE A 60 3.30 9.54 -5.27
CA PHE A 60 4.66 9.03 -5.22
C PHE A 60 5.04 8.77 -3.78
N TYR A 61 5.67 7.62 -3.53
CA TYR A 61 6.32 7.29 -2.27
C TYR A 61 7.80 7.07 -2.54
N ASN A 62 8.66 7.75 -1.79
CA ASN A 62 10.10 7.48 -1.74
C ASN A 62 10.49 7.13 -0.31
N ASN A 63 11.41 6.20 -0.14
CA ASN A 63 11.99 5.86 1.15
C ASN A 63 13.47 6.25 1.18
N TYR A 64 13.86 7.00 2.21
CA TYR A 64 15.26 7.37 2.44
C TYR A 64 15.52 7.41 3.94
N GLU A 65 16.56 6.72 4.40
CA GLU A 65 16.98 6.68 5.82
C GLU A 65 15.82 6.51 6.81
N ASN A 66 15.02 5.45 6.63
CA ASN A 66 13.87 5.13 7.49
C ASN A 66 12.71 6.13 7.47
N LYS A 67 12.69 7.06 6.51
CA LYS A 67 11.61 8.02 6.30
C LYS A 67 10.86 7.72 5.01
N ILE A 68 9.56 8.02 5.04
CA ILE A 68 8.67 7.89 3.89
C ILE A 68 8.28 9.30 3.44
N PHE A 69 8.55 9.62 2.18
CA PHE A 69 8.15 10.88 1.55
C PHE A 69 7.01 10.60 0.60
N ALA A 70 5.90 11.32 0.77
CA ALA A 70 4.74 11.17 -0.08
C ALA A 70 4.31 12.53 -0.67
N THR A 71 3.95 12.55 -1.95
CA THR A 71 3.39 13.76 -2.58
C THR A 71 1.91 13.57 -2.89
N LYS A 72 1.10 14.54 -2.48
CA LYS A 72 -0.32 14.64 -2.85
C LYS A 72 -0.48 15.85 -3.73
N LYS A 73 -1.13 15.69 -4.88
CA LYS A 73 -1.53 16.87 -5.68
C LYS A 73 -2.67 17.55 -4.94
N THR A 74 -2.38 18.63 -4.23
CA THR A 74 -3.41 19.54 -3.74
C THR A 74 -3.79 20.47 -4.87
N ASN A 75 -5.04 20.39 -5.33
CA ASN A 75 -5.62 21.49 -6.09
C ASN A 75 -5.81 22.65 -5.11
N LYS A 76 -4.76 23.46 -4.90
CA LYS A 76 -4.95 24.81 -4.36
C LYS A 76 -5.47 25.65 -5.54
N SER A 77 -6.77 25.90 -5.52
CA SER A 77 -7.39 26.99 -6.28
C SER A 77 -6.90 28.33 -5.78
#